data_AF-A0A6I9XRP5-F1
#
_entry.id   AF-A0A6I9XRP5-F1
#
_cell.length_a   1.000
_cell.length_b   1.000
_cell.length_c   1.000
_cell.angle_alpha   90.00
_cell.angle_beta   90.00
_cell.angle_gamma   90.00
#
_symmetry.space_group_name_H-M   'P 1'
#
loop_
_entity.id
_entity.type
_entity.pdbx_description
1 polymer ?
#
loop_
_entity_poly.entity_id
_entity_poly.type
_entity_poly.pdbx_seq_one_letter_code
_entity_poly.pdbx_strand_id
1 'polypeptide(L)'
;MMLTALYCQKAGLTFVSVHDCFWTHAATVDLMNKICREQFVALHSQPILEDLSKFMLEKYCSNTTIPEGELTKKNQRAVQARIQELKDLLPKIPKKGNFKLKKVKRSIYFFN
;
A
#
# COMPACT_ATOMS: atom_id res chain seq x y z
N MET A 1 9.40 4.58 2.46
CA MET A 1 10.34 4.89 3.57
C MET A 1 11.03 3.63 4.08
N MET A 2 10.34 2.69 4.73
CA MET A 2 10.99 1.54 5.39
C MET A 2 11.84 0.66 4.47
N LEU A 3 11.34 0.32 3.26
CA LEU A 3 12.14 -0.42 2.27
C LEU A 3 13.41 0.33 1.90
N THR A 4 13.33 1.65 1.66
CA THR A 4 14.49 2.49 1.38
C THR A 4 15.49 2.42 2.52
N ALA A 5 15.05 2.54 3.78
CA ALA A 5 15.93 2.46 4.95
C ALA A 5 16.68 1.12 5.03
N LEU A 6 15.96 -0.01 4.88
CA LEU A 6 16.56 -1.34 4.93
C LEU A 6 17.59 -1.57 3.81
N TYR A 7 17.32 -1.08 2.60
CA TYR A 7 18.25 -1.23 1.48
C TYR A 7 19.43 -0.25 1.56
N CYS A 8 19.21 0.96 2.08
CA CYS A 8 20.29 1.89 2.43
C CYS A 8 21.23 1.28 3.47
N GLN A 9 20.67 0.68 4.54
CA GLN A 9 21.46 -0.01 5.56
C GLN A 9 22.29 -1.15 4.95
N LYS A 10 21.67 -2.00 4.10
CA LYS A 10 22.39 -3.08 3.39
C LYS A 10 23.52 -2.57 2.49
N ALA A 11 23.36 -1.37 1.94
CA ALA A 11 24.38 -0.70 1.12
C ALA A 11 25.39 0.12 1.94
N GLY A 12 25.29 0.11 3.28
CA GLY A 12 26.23 0.82 4.17
C GLY A 12 25.95 2.32 4.34
N LEU A 13 24.75 2.80 4.01
CA LEU A 13 24.38 4.20 4.17
C LEU A 13 23.77 4.45 5.54
N THR A 14 24.20 5.52 6.20
CA THR A 14 23.41 6.17 7.24
C THR A 14 22.15 6.75 6.61
N PHE A 15 20.98 6.37 7.13
CA PHE A 15 19.69 6.82 6.62
C PHE A 15 18.80 7.24 7.78
N VAL A 16 18.20 8.41 7.68
CA VAL A 16 17.09 8.84 8.54
C VAL A 16 15.98 9.42 7.68
N SER A 17 14.76 9.45 8.21
CA SER A 17 13.64 10.03 7.48
C SER A 17 12.69 10.76 8.41
N VAL A 18 12.16 11.88 7.93
CA VAL A 18 10.97 12.51 8.49
C VAL A 18 9.87 12.35 7.45
N HIS A 19 9.09 11.27 7.57
CA HIS A 19 8.06 10.87 6.60
C HIS A 19 8.59 10.69 5.16
N ASP A 20 8.39 11.69 4.30
CA ASP A 20 8.81 11.75 2.90
C ASP A 20 10.12 12.52 2.67
N CYS A 21 10.69 13.12 3.72
CA CYS A 21 12.03 13.70 3.68
C CYS A 21 13.07 12.63 4.03
N PHE A 22 13.96 12.29 3.10
CA PHE A 22 15.00 11.26 3.28
C PHE A 22 16.37 11.92 3.40
N TRP A 23 17.09 11.62 4.49
CA TRP A 23 18.40 12.21 4.77
C TRP A 23 19.48 11.14 4.86
N THR A 24 20.67 11.50 4.38
CA THR A 24 21.90 10.71 4.42
C THR A 24 23.09 11.67 4.41
N HIS A 25 24.32 11.17 4.47
CA HIS A 25 25.50 12.04 4.29
C HIS A 25 25.57 12.58 2.85
N ALA A 26 26.12 13.78 2.67
CA ALA A 26 26.20 14.42 1.35
C ALA A 26 26.86 13.52 0.28
N ALA A 27 27.89 12.74 0.67
CA ALA A 27 28.60 11.82 -0.22
C ALA A 27 27.75 10.66 -0.75
N THR A 28 26.59 10.36 -0.15
CA THR A 28 25.77 9.18 -0.44
C THR A 28 24.38 9.51 -0.98
N VAL A 29 24.09 10.79 -1.27
CA VAL A 29 22.79 11.25 -1.78
C VAL A 29 22.40 10.54 -3.08
N ASP A 30 23.32 10.43 -4.05
CA ASP A 30 23.05 9.79 -5.33
C ASP A 30 22.64 8.32 -5.20
N LEU A 31 23.34 7.59 -4.31
CA LEU A 31 23.05 6.18 -4.05
C LEU A 31 21.72 6.03 -3.29
N MET A 32 21.44 6.88 -2.31
CA MET A 32 20.14 6.92 -1.62
C MET A 32 19.00 7.19 -2.63
N ASN A 33 19.18 8.14 -3.54
CA ASN A 33 18.17 8.48 -4.56
C ASN A 33 17.96 7.36 -5.58
N LYS A 34 19.01 6.61 -5.92
CA LYS A 34 18.88 5.37 -6.71
C LYS A 34 18.05 4.33 -5.96
N ILE A 35 18.40 4.03 -4.70
CA ILE A 35 17.68 3.06 -3.87
C ILE A 35 16.22 3.49 -3.68
N CYS A 36 15.96 4.76 -3.39
CA CYS A 36 14.61 5.31 -3.22
C CYS A 36 13.73 5.03 -4.45
N ARG A 37 14.21 5.36 -5.66
CA ARG A 37 13.49 5.11 -6.91
C ARG A 37 13.29 3.62 -7.18
N GLU A 38 14.28 2.79 -6.86
CA GLU A 38 14.19 1.34 -6.99
C GLU A 38 13.11 0.75 -6.08
N GLN A 39 13.09 1.14 -4.79
CA GLN A 39 12.13 0.65 -3.81
C GLN A 39 10.72 1.17 -4.08
N PHE A 40 10.57 2.42 -4.55
CA PHE A 40 9.27 2.93 -4.99
C PHE A 40 8.69 2.10 -6.13
N VAL A 41 9.50 1.82 -7.15
CA VAL A 41 9.07 1.00 -8.29
C VAL A 41 8.78 -0.43 -7.85
N ALA A 42 9.59 -1.02 -6.97
CA ALA A 42 9.36 -2.37 -6.47
C ALA A 42 8.04 -2.48 -5.71
N LEU A 43 7.74 -1.52 -4.83
CA LEU A 43 6.50 -1.47 -4.05
C LEU A 43 5.28 -1.33 -4.97
N HIS A 44 5.27 -0.33 -5.86
CA HIS A 44 4.12 -0.07 -6.73
C HIS A 44 4.01 -1.02 -7.93
N SER A 45 4.97 -1.94 -8.10
CA SER A 45 4.82 -3.06 -9.03
C SER A 45 3.97 -4.20 -8.45
N GLN A 46 3.74 -4.20 -7.13
CA GLN A 46 2.82 -5.15 -6.49
C GLN A 46 1.36 -4.78 -6.80
N PRO A 47 0.44 -5.76 -6.81
CA PRO A 47 -0.98 -5.52 -7.04
C PRO A 47 -1.67 -5.01 -5.75
N ILE A 48 -1.22 -3.86 -5.24
CA ILE A 48 -1.58 -3.33 -3.90
C ILE A 48 -3.09 -3.22 -3.69
N LEU A 49 -3.83 -2.69 -4.68
CA LEU A 49 -5.28 -2.50 -4.54
C LEU A 49 -6.04 -3.81 -4.67
N GLU A 50 -5.56 -4.73 -5.49
CA GLU A 50 -6.09 -6.07 -5.63
C GLU A 50 -5.92 -6.89 -4.34
N ASP A 51 -4.72 -6.84 -3.75
CA ASP A 51 -4.43 -7.50 -2.48
C ASP A 51 -5.26 -6.89 -1.33
N LEU A 52 -5.39 -5.56 -1.30
CA LEU A 52 -6.24 -4.87 -0.33
C LEU A 52 -7.72 -5.25 -0.49
N SER A 53 -8.23 -5.25 -1.71
CA SER A 53 -9.62 -5.63 -2.01
C SER A 53 -9.90 -7.04 -1.52
N LYS A 54 -9.01 -7.99 -1.86
CA LYS A 54 -9.09 -9.38 -1.41
C LYS A 54 -9.06 -9.48 0.11
N PHE A 55 -8.12 -8.80 0.77
CA PHE A 55 -8.00 -8.79 2.22
C PHE A 55 -9.27 -8.25 2.89
N MET A 56 -9.83 -7.15 2.39
CA MET A 56 -11.03 -6.54 2.95
C MET A 56 -12.25 -7.46 2.80
N LEU A 57 -12.41 -8.10 1.64
CA LEU A 57 -13.46 -9.10 1.43
C LEU A 57 -13.30 -10.28 2.39
N GLU A 58 -12.09 -10.82 2.51
CA GLU A 58 -11.81 -11.93 3.41
C GLU A 58 -12.10 -11.57 4.87
N LYS A 59 -11.60 -10.41 5.31
CA LYS A 59 -11.68 -9.98 6.71
C LYS A 59 -13.09 -9.60 7.15
N TYR A 60 -13.85 -8.95 6.27
CA TYR A 60 -15.11 -8.31 6.65
C TYR A 60 -16.36 -8.95 6.02
N CYS A 61 -16.20 -9.80 4.99
CA CYS A 61 -17.33 -10.33 4.22
C CYS A 61 -17.41 -11.88 4.23
N SER A 62 -16.37 -12.60 4.65
CA SER A 62 -16.28 -14.05 4.46
C SER A 62 -16.88 -14.93 5.55
N ASN A 63 -17.26 -14.43 6.73
CA ASN A 63 -17.97 -15.21 7.77
C ASN A 63 -18.45 -14.31 8.91
N THR A 64 -19.40 -13.41 8.66
CA THR A 64 -20.07 -12.69 9.75
C THR A 64 -21.12 -13.58 10.38
N THR A 65 -20.69 -14.61 11.12
CA THR A 65 -21.53 -15.24 12.13
C THR A 65 -21.76 -14.20 13.21
N ILE A 66 -22.87 -13.47 13.10
CA ILE A 66 -23.38 -12.66 14.19
C ILE A 66 -23.71 -13.64 15.32
N PRO A 67 -23.07 -13.56 16.49
CA PRO A 67 -23.39 -14.44 17.60
C PRO A 67 -24.90 -14.35 17.90
N GLU A 68 -25.57 -15.50 18.00
CA GLU A 68 -26.99 -15.54 18.34
C GLU A 68 -27.20 -14.86 19.71
N GLY A 69 -27.98 -13.77 19.72
CA GLY A 69 -28.33 -13.05 20.95
C GLY A 69 -27.77 -11.62 21.10
N GLU A 70 -26.75 -11.22 20.33
CA GLU A 70 -26.15 -9.88 20.48
C GLU A 70 -26.93 -8.75 19.78
N LEU A 71 -27.74 -9.08 18.77
CA LEU A 71 -28.40 -8.09 17.92
C LEU A 71 -29.87 -8.43 17.70
N THR A 72 -30.72 -7.40 17.71
CA THR A 72 -32.11 -7.53 17.27
C THR A 72 -32.18 -7.97 15.80
N LYS A 73 -33.24 -8.68 15.40
CA LYS A 73 -33.46 -9.11 14.01
C LYS A 73 -33.34 -7.97 12.99
N LYS A 74 -33.76 -6.74 13.37
CA LYS A 74 -33.64 -5.54 12.54
C LYS A 74 -32.16 -5.16 12.33
N ASN A 75 -31.36 -5.20 13.38
CA ASN A 75 -29.93 -4.88 13.30
C ASN A 75 -29.15 -5.94 12.53
N GLN A 76 -29.48 -7.23 12.67
CA GLN A 76 -28.88 -8.30 11.88
C GLN A 76 -29.08 -8.10 10.37
N ARG A 77 -30.31 -7.74 9.95
CA ARG A 77 -30.59 -7.43 8.54
C ARG A 77 -29.82 -6.21 8.03
N ALA A 78 -29.71 -5.17 8.85
CA ALA A 78 -28.93 -3.97 8.49
C ALA A 78 -27.44 -4.30 8.30
N VAL A 79 -26.85 -5.12 9.18
CA VAL A 79 -25.46 -5.58 9.07
C VAL A 79 -25.26 -6.41 7.80
N GLN A 80 -26.16 -7.36 7.53
CA GLN A 80 -26.12 -8.16 6.30
C GLN A 80 -26.21 -7.31 5.03
N ALA A 81 -27.08 -6.29 5.01
CA ALA A 81 -27.18 -5.36 3.89
C ALA A 81 -25.87 -4.59 3.65
N ARG A 82 -25.22 -4.11 4.72
CA ARG A 82 -23.91 -3.44 4.62
C ARG A 82 -22.80 -4.38 4.13
N ILE A 83 -22.79 -5.63 4.59
CA ILE A 83 -21.84 -6.62 4.08
C ILE A 83 -22.06 -6.86 2.58
N GLN A 84 -23.31 -6.92 2.13
CA GLN A 84 -23.61 -7.05 0.71
C GLN A 84 -23.14 -5.84 -0.09
N GLU A 85 -23.38 -4.61 0.39
CA GLU A 85 -22.86 -3.38 -0.22
C GLU A 85 -21.32 -3.43 -0.36
N LEU A 86 -20.62 -3.92 0.68
CA LEU A 86 -19.16 -4.08 0.64
C LEU A 86 -18.72 -5.14 -0.37
N LYS A 87 -19.41 -6.28 -0.44
CA LYS A 87 -19.15 -7.34 -1.44
C LYS A 87 -19.33 -6.83 -2.86
N ASP A 88 -20.25 -5.90 -3.08
CA ASP A 88 -20.50 -5.32 -4.40
C ASP A 88 -19.51 -4.19 -4.75
N LEU A 89 -18.96 -3.50 -3.74
CA LEU A 89 -18.08 -2.35 -3.92
C LEU A 89 -16.60 -2.73 -3.98
N LEU A 90 -16.12 -3.54 -3.03
CA LEU A 90 -14.70 -3.85 -2.87
C LEU A 90 -14.04 -4.48 -4.12
N PRO A 91 -14.71 -5.37 -4.89
CA PRO A 91 -14.14 -5.92 -6.12
C PRO A 91 -14.01 -4.89 -7.26
N LYS A 92 -14.70 -3.74 -7.19
CA LYS A 92 -14.71 -2.70 -8.24
C LYS A 92 -13.47 -1.82 -8.16
N ILE A 93 -12.30 -2.42 -8.33
CA ILE A 93 -11.01 -1.73 -8.29
C ILE A 93 -10.88 -0.80 -9.51
N PRO A 94 -10.46 0.47 -9.33
CA PRO A 94 -10.23 1.39 -10.45
C PRO A 94 -9.21 0.85 -11.46
N LYS A 95 -9.48 1.06 -12.76
CA LYS A 95 -8.57 0.64 -13.82
C LYS A 95 -7.26 1.42 -13.76
N LYS A 96 -6.14 0.73 -14.00
CA LYS A 96 -4.81 1.35 -14.10
C LYS A 96 -4.73 2.23 -15.35
N GLY A 97 -4.03 3.36 -15.23
CA GLY A 97 -3.70 4.22 -16.37
C GLY A 97 -2.60 3.64 -17.26
N ASN A 98 -2.12 4.45 -18.21
CA ASN A 98 -1.07 4.06 -19.17
C ASN A 98 0.37 4.44 -18.74
N PHE A 99 0.54 5.06 -17.56
CA PHE A 99 1.85 5.46 -17.04
C PHE A 99 2.78 4.26 -16.86
N LYS A 100 4.01 4.38 -17.36
CA LYS A 100 5.03 3.33 -17.24
C LYS A 100 5.85 3.56 -15.97
N LEU A 101 5.52 2.83 -14.91
CA LEU A 101 6.16 2.95 -13.58
C LEU A 101 7.70 2.93 -13.62
N LYS A 102 8.30 2.12 -14.51
CA LYS A 102 9.76 2.05 -14.72
C LYS A 102 10.41 3.41 -15.03
N LYS A 103 9.66 4.41 -15.53
CA LYS A 103 10.16 5.77 -15.78
C LYS A 103 10.68 6.45 -14.52
N VAL A 104 10.14 6.12 -13.34
CA VAL A 104 10.57 6.69 -12.05
C VAL A 104 12.06 6.50 -11.81
N LYS A 105 12.64 5.35 -12.20
CA LYS A 105 14.08 5.05 -12.01
C LYS A 105 15.02 6.07 -12.67
N ARG A 106 14.54 6.81 -13.67
CA ARG A 106 15.31 7.82 -14.42
C ARG A 106 14.86 9.25 -14.12
N SER A 107 13.86 9.44 -13.26
CA SER A 107 13.38 10.76 -12.90
C SER A 107 14.38 11.42 -11.94
N ILE A 108 14.96 12.54 -12.35
CA ILE A 108 15.91 13.32 -11.55
C ILE A 108 15.18 14.00 -10.38
N TYR A 109 13.98 14.52 -10.62
CA TYR A 109 13.20 15.29 -9.65
C TYR A 109 12.13 14.45 -8.94
N PHE A 110 12.30 13.13 -8.87
CA PHE A 110 11.36 12.28 -8.11
C PHE A 110 11.55 12.45 -6.60
N PHE A 111 12.80 12.44 -6.15
CA PHE A 111 13.26 12.82 -4.82
C PHE A 111 14.51 13.65 -5.05
N ASN A 112 14.49 14.92 -4.62
CA ASN A 112 15.56 15.90 -4.81
C ASN A 112 15.95 16.58 -3.50
#